data_AF-A0A6A4Z6T7-F1
#
_entry.id   AF-A0A6A4Z6T7-F1
#
_cell.length_a   1.000
_cell.length_b   1.000
_cell.length_c   1.000
_cell.angle_alpha   90.00
_cell.angle_beta   90.00
_cell.angle_gamma   90.00
#
_symmetry.space_group_name_H-M   'P 1'
#
loop_
_entity.id
_entity.type
_entity.pdbx_description
1 polymer ?
#
loop_
_entity_poly.entity_id
_entity_poly.type
_entity_poly.pdbx_seq_one_letter_code
_entity_poly.pdbx_strand_id
1 'polypeptide(L)'
;MKVLLALVALPYATGATDFNAEAKVVVDGMTIDELIGQMTQVNINYGIQDQNAKKVVDPSKVEELANQRIGSYLNSPFSLSTSAIVTGWNVTEWRSAISQIQTTHKATTGHPIIYGVDSLHGANYVKNAVLFPHQINVGATFDPAFASQMGRFAGRDTRAAGIH
;
A
#
# COMPACT_ATOMS: atom_id res chain seq x y z
N MET A 1 15.93 35.07 42.77
CA MET A 1 14.55 34.59 42.53
C MET A 1 14.66 33.28 41.75
N LYS A 2 14.54 32.12 42.42
CA LYS A 2 14.59 30.80 41.77
C LYS A 2 13.15 30.37 41.46
N VAL A 3 12.80 30.27 40.18
CA VAL A 3 11.50 29.77 39.75
C VAL A 3 11.59 28.25 39.64
N LEU A 4 10.86 27.53 40.49
CA LEU A 4 10.67 26.09 40.41
C LEU A 4 9.58 25.80 39.37
N LEU A 5 9.90 25.11 38.29
CA LEU A 5 8.90 24.59 37.36
C LEU A 5 8.30 23.31 37.97
N ALA A 6 7.00 23.32 38.26
CA ALA A 6 6.27 22.12 38.64
C ALA A 6 6.02 21.26 37.38
N LEU A 7 6.62 20.08 37.34
CA LEU A 7 6.36 19.07 36.32
C LEU A 7 5.03 18.38 36.67
N VAL A 8 3.94 18.72 35.99
CA VAL A 8 2.68 18.00 36.08
C VAL A 8 2.82 16.71 35.27
N ALA A 9 2.93 15.57 35.96
CA ALA A 9 2.84 14.27 35.33
C ALA A 9 1.36 13.99 34.99
N LEU A 10 0.99 14.18 33.72
CA LEU A 10 -0.28 13.69 33.20
C LEU A 10 -0.23 12.16 33.14
N PRO A 11 -1.16 11.44 33.78
CA PRO A 11 -1.25 9.99 33.62
C PRO A 11 -1.61 9.69 32.16
N TYR A 12 -0.68 9.07 31.43
CA TYR A 12 -1.00 8.43 30.15
C TYR A 12 -1.99 7.30 30.45
N ALA A 13 -3.24 7.46 29.99
CA ALA A 13 -4.20 6.38 29.99
C ALA A 13 -3.73 5.31 28.99
N THR A 14 -3.07 4.28 29.50
CA THR A 14 -2.69 3.08 28.76
C THR A 14 -3.90 2.14 28.65
N GLY A 15 -4.94 2.54 27.93
CA GLY A 15 -5.93 1.60 27.43
C GLY A 15 -5.42 1.02 26.13
N ALA A 16 -5.23 -0.29 26.03
CA ALA A 16 -4.95 -0.91 24.74
C ALA A 16 -6.11 -0.61 23.78
N THR A 17 -5.80 -0.09 22.60
CA THR A 17 -6.79 0.19 21.56
C THR A 17 -7.44 -1.11 21.13
N ASP A 18 -8.76 -1.21 21.26
CA ASP A 18 -9.53 -2.34 20.75
C ASP A 18 -9.90 -2.07 19.28
N PHE A 19 -9.03 -2.52 18.37
CA PHE A 19 -9.26 -2.37 16.93
C PHE A 19 -10.52 -3.07 16.43
N ASN A 20 -11.02 -4.10 17.12
CA ASN A 20 -12.27 -4.75 16.72
C ASN A 20 -13.47 -3.84 17.02
N ALA A 21 -13.47 -3.19 18.19
CA ALA A 21 -14.49 -2.21 18.54
C ALA A 21 -14.46 -1.00 17.58
N GLU A 22 -13.28 -0.48 17.25
CA GLU A 22 -13.13 0.61 16.27
C GLU A 22 -13.60 0.22 14.87
N ALA A 23 -13.19 -0.95 14.38
CA ALA A 23 -13.62 -1.47 13.08
C ALA A 23 -15.13 -1.68 13.04
N LYS A 24 -15.74 -2.18 14.14
CA LYS A 24 -17.19 -2.35 14.22
C LYS A 24 -17.94 -1.03 14.10
N VAL A 25 -17.48 0.03 14.78
CA VAL A 25 -18.10 1.37 14.65
C VAL A 25 -18.04 1.88 13.21
N VAL A 26 -16.92 1.67 12.52
CA VAL A 26 -16.76 2.05 11.11
C VAL A 26 -17.70 1.24 10.21
N VAL A 27 -17.71 -0.09 10.33
CA VAL A 27 -18.51 -1.00 9.50
C VAL A 27 -20.02 -0.81 9.74
N ASP A 28 -20.46 -0.66 10.99
CA ASP A 28 -21.87 -0.42 11.33
C ASP A 28 -22.38 0.94 10.79
N GLY A 29 -21.46 1.89 10.56
CA GLY A 29 -21.77 3.21 10.00
C GLY A 29 -21.84 3.26 8.48
N MET A 30 -21.48 2.18 7.78
CA MET A 30 -21.46 2.14 6.31
C MET A 30 -22.84 1.83 5.71
N THR A 31 -23.12 2.46 4.58
CA THR A 31 -24.16 2.01 3.65
C THR A 31 -23.78 0.68 2.99
N ILE A 32 -24.75 -0.01 2.39
CA ILE A 32 -24.48 -1.23 1.62
C ILE A 32 -23.49 -0.98 0.46
N ASP A 33 -23.59 0.17 -0.21
CA ASP A 33 -22.67 0.53 -1.29
C ASP A 33 -21.25 0.74 -0.79
N GLU A 34 -21.08 1.36 0.38
CA GLU A 34 -19.77 1.50 1.04
C GLU A 34 -19.18 0.14 1.42
N LEU A 35 -19.99 -0.76 1.98
CA LEU A 35 -19.54 -2.11 2.32
C LEU A 35 -19.08 -2.89 1.08
N ILE A 36 -19.89 -2.89 0.01
CA ILE A 36 -19.54 -3.56 -1.25
C ILE A 36 -18.27 -2.92 -1.86
N GLY A 37 -18.18 -1.59 -1.82
CA GLY A 37 -16.99 -0.87 -2.26
C GLY A 37 -15.74 -1.33 -1.50
N GLN A 38 -15.79 -1.34 -0.17
CA GLN A 38 -14.65 -1.80 0.65
C GLN A 38 -14.27 -3.26 0.41
N MET A 39 -15.21 -4.11 -0.01
CA MET A 39 -14.96 -5.50 -0.42
C MET A 39 -14.44 -5.65 -1.86
N THR A 40 -14.31 -4.55 -2.60
CA THR A 40 -13.89 -4.55 -4.01
C THR A 40 -12.41 -4.19 -4.15
N GLN A 41 -11.66 -5.07 -4.80
CA GLN A 41 -10.27 -4.86 -5.18
C GLN A 41 -10.14 -4.77 -6.71
N VAL A 42 -9.49 -3.71 -7.20
CA VAL A 42 -9.37 -3.42 -8.64
C VAL A 42 -7.93 -3.52 -9.12
N ASN A 43 -7.71 -4.12 -10.28
CA ASN A 43 -6.39 -4.17 -10.89
C ASN A 43 -5.92 -2.75 -11.27
N ILE A 44 -4.69 -2.39 -10.91
CA ILE A 44 -4.13 -1.04 -11.13
C ILE A 44 -4.17 -0.59 -12.60
N ASN A 45 -4.16 -1.52 -13.57
CA ASN A 45 -4.19 -1.15 -14.99
C ASN A 45 -5.42 -0.34 -15.39
N TYR A 46 -6.53 -0.39 -14.63
CA TYR A 46 -7.70 0.47 -14.85
C TYR A 46 -7.46 1.95 -14.49
N GLY A 47 -6.56 2.23 -13.54
CA GLY A 47 -6.26 3.57 -13.06
C GLY A 47 -4.97 4.17 -13.65
N ILE A 48 -4.39 3.53 -14.66
CA ILE A 48 -3.12 3.91 -15.27
C ILE A 48 -3.31 4.10 -16.77
N GLN A 49 -2.67 5.14 -17.30
CA GLN A 49 -2.60 5.42 -18.73
C GLN A 49 -1.14 5.52 -19.19
N ASP A 50 -0.94 5.33 -20.49
CA ASP A 50 0.34 5.60 -21.13
C ASP A 50 0.41 7.09 -21.56
N GLN A 51 1.46 7.79 -21.15
CA GLN A 51 1.73 9.17 -21.51
C GLN A 51 3.23 9.36 -21.76
N ASN A 52 3.61 9.85 -22.94
CA ASN A 52 5.01 10.10 -23.31
C ASN A 52 5.93 8.88 -23.06
N ALA A 53 5.48 7.69 -23.48
CA ALA A 53 6.15 6.40 -23.25
C ALA A 53 6.36 6.02 -21.78
N LYS A 54 5.63 6.64 -20.84
CA LYS A 54 5.61 6.28 -19.41
C LYS A 54 4.21 5.84 -18.99
N LYS A 55 4.16 5.03 -17.93
CA LYS A 55 2.91 4.77 -17.21
C LYS A 55 2.70 5.85 -16.16
N VAL A 56 1.53 6.47 -16.16
CA VAL A 56 1.13 7.53 -15.21
C VAL A 56 -0.28 7.25 -14.70
N VAL A 57 -0.62 7.80 -13.54
CA VAL A 57 -1.99 7.74 -13.00
C VAL A 57 -2.95 8.47 -13.94
N ASP A 58 -4.09 7.85 -14.27
CA ASP A 58 -5.22 8.49 -14.93
C ASP A 58 -6.14 9.08 -13.85
N PRO A 59 -6.17 10.41 -13.65
CA PRO A 59 -6.96 11.02 -12.59
C PRO A 59 -8.45 10.77 -12.75
N SER A 60 -8.95 10.73 -13.98
CA SER A 60 -10.38 10.54 -14.26
C SER A 60 -10.85 9.14 -13.87
N LYS A 61 -10.02 8.12 -14.14
CA LYS A 61 -10.31 6.74 -13.74
C LYS A 61 -10.14 6.50 -12.26
N VAL A 62 -9.16 7.13 -11.63
CA VAL A 62 -9.04 7.06 -10.16
C VAL A 62 -10.23 7.73 -9.49
N GLU A 63 -10.71 8.88 -9.99
CA GLU A 63 -11.90 9.55 -9.48
C GLU A 63 -13.16 8.70 -9.68
N GLU A 64 -13.33 8.06 -10.85
CA GLU A 64 -14.41 7.10 -11.11
C GLU A 64 -14.43 5.97 -10.05
N LEU A 65 -13.27 5.36 -9.80
CA LEU A 65 -13.12 4.30 -8.80
C LEU A 65 -13.32 4.80 -7.36
N ALA A 66 -12.92 6.03 -7.06
CA ALA A 66 -13.16 6.66 -5.77
C ALA A 66 -14.64 6.89 -5.53
N ASN A 67 -15.40 7.34 -6.53
CA ASN A 67 -16.85 7.47 -6.46
C ASN A 67 -17.55 6.11 -6.26
N GLN A 68 -16.94 5.03 -6.74
CA GLN A 68 -17.39 3.64 -6.49
C GLN A 68 -16.95 3.09 -5.13
N ARG A 69 -16.17 3.87 -4.34
CA ARG A 69 -15.76 3.54 -2.98
C ARG A 69 -14.98 2.24 -2.83
N ILE A 70 -14.23 1.84 -3.87
CA ILE A 70 -13.44 0.61 -3.83
C ILE A 70 -12.49 0.60 -2.63
N GLY A 71 -12.23 -0.56 -2.04
CA GLY A 71 -11.35 -0.67 -0.87
C GLY A 71 -9.88 -0.83 -1.23
N SER A 72 -9.58 -1.37 -2.42
CA SER A 72 -8.23 -1.78 -2.73
C SER A 72 -7.84 -1.73 -4.21
N TYR A 73 -6.54 -1.52 -4.44
CA TYR A 73 -5.89 -1.80 -5.73
C TYR A 73 -4.91 -2.96 -5.59
N LEU A 74 -4.62 -3.64 -6.70
CA LEU A 74 -3.51 -4.61 -6.76
C LEU A 74 -2.67 -4.53 -8.04
N ASN A 75 -1.54 -5.23 -8.00
CA ASN A 75 -0.66 -5.58 -9.13
C ASN A 75 0.31 -4.46 -9.55
N SER A 76 1.17 -4.73 -10.52
CA SER A 76 2.07 -3.77 -11.15
C SER A 76 1.41 -3.14 -12.39
N PRO A 77 1.55 -1.81 -12.60
CA PRO A 77 1.13 -1.13 -13.84
C PRO A 77 1.74 -1.73 -15.11
N PHE A 78 2.82 -2.51 -14.97
CA PHE A 78 3.56 -3.10 -16.08
C PHE A 78 3.19 -4.57 -16.33
N SER A 79 2.24 -5.14 -15.58
CA SER A 79 1.82 -6.54 -15.68
C SER A 79 1.30 -6.95 -17.05
N LEU A 80 0.68 -6.02 -17.79
CA LEU A 80 0.21 -6.21 -19.16
C LEU A 80 1.08 -5.50 -20.21
N SER A 81 2.22 -4.94 -19.79
CA SER A 81 3.10 -4.20 -20.71
C SER A 81 3.82 -5.17 -21.64
N THR A 82 3.66 -4.98 -22.96
CA THR A 82 4.45 -5.65 -23.99
C THR A 82 5.67 -4.83 -24.44
N SER A 83 5.82 -3.60 -23.92
CA SER A 83 6.94 -2.72 -24.25
C SER A 83 8.18 -3.10 -23.44
N ALA A 84 9.28 -3.38 -24.15
CA ALA A 84 10.58 -3.70 -23.55
C ALA A 84 11.39 -2.46 -23.11
N ILE A 85 10.92 -1.24 -23.41
CA ILE A 85 11.72 0.00 -23.25
C ILE A 85 11.53 0.63 -21.87
N VAL A 86 10.33 0.54 -21.28
CA VAL A 86 10.03 1.10 -19.95
C VAL A 86 9.44 0.01 -19.07
N THR A 87 10.30 -0.56 -18.23
CA THR A 87 9.96 -1.68 -17.35
C THR A 87 10.05 -1.25 -15.89
N GLY A 88 8.90 -1.07 -15.24
CA GLY A 88 8.82 -0.86 -13.79
C GLY A 88 9.07 0.57 -13.32
N TRP A 89 8.49 0.89 -12.18
CA TRP A 89 8.71 2.13 -11.44
C TRP A 89 9.77 1.95 -10.36
N ASN A 90 10.56 2.99 -10.11
CA ASN A 90 11.40 3.09 -8.92
C ASN A 90 10.58 3.51 -7.69
N VAL A 91 11.22 3.55 -6.52
CA VAL A 91 10.59 3.92 -5.24
C VAL A 91 9.85 5.26 -5.31
N THR A 92 10.46 6.29 -5.90
CA THR A 92 9.86 7.64 -5.98
C THR A 92 8.63 7.66 -6.88
N GLU A 93 8.69 6.95 -8.00
CA GLU A 93 7.57 6.84 -8.95
C GLU A 93 6.38 6.08 -8.33
N TRP A 94 6.65 4.95 -7.67
CA TRP A 94 5.64 4.19 -6.91
C TRP A 94 4.98 5.06 -5.83
N ARG A 95 5.79 5.75 -4.99
CA ARG A 95 5.26 6.64 -3.94
C ARG A 95 4.41 7.76 -4.52
N SER A 96 4.85 8.36 -5.64
CA SER A 96 4.10 9.42 -6.31
C SER A 96 2.74 8.93 -6.80
N ALA A 97 2.69 7.78 -7.48
CA ALA A 97 1.45 7.20 -7.97
C ALA A 97 0.49 6.84 -6.84
N ILE A 98 0.97 6.14 -5.80
CA ILE A 98 0.14 5.77 -4.65
C ILE A 98 -0.35 7.01 -3.91
N SER A 99 0.48 8.04 -3.74
CA SER A 99 0.07 9.29 -3.08
C SER A 99 -1.04 10.00 -3.85
N GLN A 100 -1.00 10.02 -5.18
CA GLN A 100 -2.06 10.59 -6.00
C GLN A 100 -3.38 9.81 -5.85
N ILE A 101 -3.30 8.48 -5.85
CA ILE A 101 -4.47 7.60 -5.62
C ILE A 101 -5.07 7.86 -4.24
N GLN A 102 -4.25 7.80 -3.17
CA GLN A 102 -4.69 8.04 -1.80
C GLN A 102 -5.30 9.44 -1.62
N THR A 103 -4.69 10.47 -2.23
CA THR A 103 -5.19 11.84 -2.17
C THR A 103 -6.58 11.96 -2.79
N THR A 104 -6.79 11.31 -3.94
CA THR A 104 -8.09 11.32 -4.64
C THR A 104 -9.15 10.62 -3.79
N HIS A 105 -8.89 9.39 -3.35
CA HIS A 105 -9.83 8.63 -2.51
C HIS A 105 -10.17 9.36 -1.20
N LYS A 106 -9.16 9.92 -0.52
CA LYS A 106 -9.37 10.69 0.70
C LYS A 106 -10.20 11.96 0.47
N ALA A 107 -10.06 12.62 -0.69
CA ALA A 107 -10.87 13.78 -1.04
C ALA A 107 -12.32 13.41 -1.40
N THR A 108 -12.54 12.24 -2.01
CA THR A 108 -13.87 11.80 -2.47
C THR A 108 -14.69 11.12 -1.37
N THR A 109 -14.12 10.13 -0.67
CA THR A 109 -14.85 9.28 0.29
C THR A 109 -14.32 9.37 1.71
N GLY A 110 -13.12 9.95 1.90
CA GLY A 110 -12.47 10.06 3.21
C GLY A 110 -11.83 8.76 3.70
N HIS A 111 -12.01 7.62 3.03
CA HIS A 111 -11.42 6.35 3.43
C HIS A 111 -10.05 6.11 2.75
N PRO A 112 -9.04 5.62 3.48
CA PRO A 112 -7.78 5.23 2.87
C PRO A 112 -7.93 3.94 2.05
N ILE A 113 -7.08 3.79 1.04
CA ILE A 113 -7.01 2.59 0.20
C ILE A 113 -5.92 1.65 0.70
N ILE A 114 -6.14 0.33 0.58
CA ILE A 114 -5.05 -0.65 0.67
C ILE A 114 -4.53 -1.02 -0.74
N TYR A 115 -3.22 -0.97 -0.93
CA TYR A 115 -2.59 -1.33 -2.20
C TYR A 115 -1.78 -2.62 -2.03
N GLY A 116 -2.15 -3.67 -2.75
CA GLY A 116 -1.45 -4.96 -2.72
C GLY A 116 -0.46 -5.14 -3.89
N VAL A 117 0.69 -5.76 -3.62
CA VAL A 117 1.64 -6.17 -4.65
C VAL A 117 2.29 -7.50 -4.31
N ASP A 118 2.54 -8.35 -5.31
CA ASP A 118 3.25 -9.62 -5.11
C ASP A 118 4.75 -9.38 -4.90
N SER A 119 5.16 -9.31 -3.63
CA SER A 119 6.57 -9.23 -3.21
C SER A 119 7.08 -10.63 -2.85
N LEU A 120 7.29 -11.46 -3.87
CA LEU A 120 7.45 -12.91 -3.72
C LEU A 120 8.87 -13.32 -3.34
N HIS A 121 9.86 -12.63 -3.89
CA HIS A 121 11.27 -12.93 -3.66
C HIS A 121 12.10 -11.66 -3.44
N GLY A 122 11.56 -10.75 -2.63
CA GLY A 122 11.94 -9.34 -2.58
C GLY A 122 10.82 -8.47 -3.15
N ALA A 123 11.01 -7.15 -3.16
CA ALA A 123 10.05 -6.22 -3.76
C ALA A 123 10.19 -6.23 -5.30
N ASN A 124 9.89 -7.36 -5.93
CA ASN A 124 10.25 -7.67 -7.33
C ASN A 124 9.63 -6.74 -8.38
N TYR A 125 8.58 -5.99 -8.05
CA TYR A 125 7.99 -4.96 -8.91
C TYR A 125 8.54 -3.55 -8.68
N VAL A 126 9.47 -3.37 -7.74
CA VAL A 126 10.15 -2.11 -7.45
C VAL A 126 11.53 -2.14 -8.09
N LYS A 127 11.79 -1.21 -9.00
CA LYS A 127 13.06 -1.13 -9.71
C LYS A 127 14.22 -0.93 -8.73
N ASN A 128 15.29 -1.69 -8.93
CA ASN A 128 16.51 -1.72 -8.09
C ASN A 128 16.33 -2.29 -6.68
N ALA A 129 15.20 -2.93 -6.37
CA ALA A 129 15.06 -3.67 -5.11
C ALA A 129 15.97 -4.91 -5.09
N VAL A 130 16.32 -5.35 -3.88
CA VAL A 130 17.07 -6.60 -3.69
C VAL A 130 16.16 -7.78 -4.03
N LEU A 131 16.67 -8.69 -4.84
CA LEU A 131 16.01 -9.96 -5.16
C LEU A 131 16.71 -11.11 -4.44
N PHE A 132 15.90 -12.01 -3.92
CA PHE A 132 16.32 -13.23 -3.22
C PHE A 132 16.06 -14.46 -4.11
N PRO A 133 16.64 -15.62 -3.77
CA PRO A 133 16.27 -16.88 -4.42
C PRO A 133 14.76 -17.14 -4.30
N HIS A 134 14.20 -17.84 -5.29
CA HIS A 134 12.81 -18.29 -5.20
C HIS A 134 12.63 -19.28 -4.04
N GLN A 135 11.38 -19.44 -3.63
CA GLN A 135 10.96 -20.14 -2.42
C GLN A 135 11.50 -21.57 -2.34
N ILE A 136 11.68 -22.26 -3.47
CA ILE A 136 12.27 -23.62 -3.49
C ILE A 136 13.74 -23.62 -3.02
N ASN A 137 14.54 -22.62 -3.40
CA ASN A 137 15.92 -22.48 -2.96
C ASN A 137 16.02 -22.01 -1.51
N VAL A 138 15.08 -21.17 -1.07
CA VAL A 138 14.94 -20.78 0.34
C VAL A 138 14.61 -22.01 1.20
N GLY A 139 13.72 -22.90 0.73
CA GLY A 139 13.44 -24.16 1.41
C GLY A 139 14.66 -25.08 1.49
N ALA A 140 15.49 -25.12 0.44
CA ALA A 140 16.70 -25.93 0.38
C ALA A 140 17.79 -25.50 1.38
N THR A 141 17.70 -24.32 2.00
CA THR A 141 18.63 -23.91 3.06
C THR A 141 18.36 -24.61 4.38
N PHE A 142 17.14 -25.13 4.58
CA PHE A 142 16.64 -25.63 5.87
C PHE A 142 16.81 -24.61 7.03
N ASP A 143 16.79 -23.31 6.71
CA ASP A 143 17.00 -22.22 7.67
C ASP A 143 15.77 -21.29 7.74
N PRO A 144 14.89 -21.46 8.75
CA PRO A 144 13.75 -20.57 8.99
C PRO A 144 14.14 -19.14 9.34
N ALA A 145 15.33 -18.91 9.92
CA ALA A 145 15.80 -17.57 10.25
C ALA A 145 16.15 -16.80 8.96
N PHE A 146 16.75 -17.47 7.97
CA PHE A 146 16.98 -16.91 6.64
C PHE A 146 15.65 -16.52 5.97
N ALA A 147 14.65 -17.40 5.97
CA ALA A 147 13.33 -17.10 5.42
C ALA A 147 12.66 -15.90 6.12
N SER A 148 12.75 -15.81 7.45
CA SER A 148 12.24 -14.67 8.21
C SER A 148 12.95 -13.36 7.85
N GLN A 149 14.27 -13.39 7.69
CA GLN A 149 15.05 -12.21 7.29
C GLN A 149 14.68 -11.75 5.88
N MET A 150 14.56 -12.67 4.93
CA MET A 150 14.08 -12.39 3.58
C MET A 150 12.72 -11.67 3.60
N GLY A 151 11.76 -12.15 4.40
CA GLY A 151 10.45 -11.49 4.58
C GLY A 151 10.57 -10.07 5.14
N ARG A 152 11.47 -9.83 6.11
CA ARG A 152 11.73 -8.48 6.64
C ARG A 152 12.30 -7.53 5.58
N PHE A 153 13.22 -7.99 4.74
CA PHE A 153 13.78 -7.18 3.65
C PHE A 153 12.72 -6.88 2.58
N ALA A 154 11.94 -7.89 2.17
CA ALA A 154 10.85 -7.71 1.22
C ALA A 154 9.83 -6.68 1.73
N GLY A 155 9.34 -6.84 2.97
CA GLY A 155 8.38 -5.90 3.57
C GLY A 155 8.95 -4.48 3.71
N ARG A 156 10.21 -4.32 4.12
CA ARG A 156 10.88 -3.02 4.19
C ARG A 156 10.91 -2.32 2.83
N ASP A 157 11.34 -3.03 1.78
CA ASP A 157 11.55 -2.46 0.45
C ASP A 157 10.22 -2.16 -0.24
N THR A 158 9.21 -3.01 -0.07
CA THR A 158 7.83 -2.77 -0.52
C THR A 158 7.23 -1.54 0.15
N ARG A 159 7.40 -1.40 1.48
CA ARG A 159 6.96 -0.22 2.22
C ARG A 159 7.72 1.05 1.85
N ALA A 160 9.00 0.94 1.48
CA ALA A 160 9.76 2.08 0.98
C ALA A 160 9.09 2.69 -0.27
N ALA A 161 8.53 1.85 -1.15
CA ALA A 161 7.76 2.26 -2.32
C ALA A 161 6.36 2.83 -2.01
N GLY A 162 5.94 2.85 -0.74
CA GLY A 162 4.64 3.36 -0.30
C GLY A 162 3.50 2.35 -0.43
N ILE A 163 3.82 1.07 -0.63
CA ILE A 163 2.87 -0.05 -0.68
C ILE A 163 2.70 -0.60 0.74
N HIS A 164 1.48 -0.97 1.11
CA HIS A 164 1.09 -1.27 2.51
C HIS A 164 1.25 -2.75 2.86
#